data_AF-A0A1F5RHU4-F1
#
_entry.id   AF-A0A1F5RHU4-F1
#
_cell.length_a   1.000
_cell.length_b   1.000
_cell.length_c   1.000
_cell.angle_alpha   90.00
_cell.angle_beta   90.00
_cell.angle_gamma   90.00
#
_symmetry.space_group_name_H-M   'P 1'
#
loop_
_entity.id
_entity.type
_entity.pdbx_description
1 polymer ?
#
loop_
_entity_poly.entity_id
_entity_poly.type
_entity_poly.pdbx_seq_one_letter_code
_entity_poly.pdbx_strand_id
1 'polypeptide(L)' 'MRYAGLTDDPVQRKQDHGNPFDWHVIREFASEEAARKWEKGMLLLGYQGGTGGKGWRYGYTYTITLWTRQ' A
#
# COMPACT_ATOMS: atom_id res chain seq x y z
N MET A 1 -1.31 4.52 -13.05
CA MET A 1 -0.74 5.23 -11.86
C MET A 1 -0.27 4.19 -10.87
N ARG A 2 0.61 4.51 -9.92
CA ARG A 2 1.05 3.54 -8.90
C ARG A 2 0.50 3.92 -7.53
N TYR A 3 0.06 2.93 -6.77
CA TYR A 3 -0.40 3.10 -5.40
C TYR A 3 0.63 2.50 -4.43
N ALA A 4 0.84 3.17 -3.31
CA ALA A 4 1.57 2.67 -2.16
C ALA A 4 0.70 2.83 -0.93
N GLY A 5 0.65 1.80 -0.10
CA GLY A 5 -0.13 1.85 1.13
C GLY A 5 0.44 0.93 2.19
N LEU A 6 -0.15 1.06 3.37
CA LEU A 6 0.18 0.28 4.55
C LEU A 6 -1.03 -0.56 4.99
N THR A 7 -0.75 -1.76 5.49
CA THR A 7 -1.77 -2.67 6.04
C THR A 7 -1.13 -3.70 6.97
N ASP A 8 -1.91 -4.25 7.90
CA ASP A 8 -1.49 -5.41 8.69
C ASP A 8 -1.84 -6.73 8.00
N ASP A 9 -2.82 -6.71 7.08
CA ASP A 9 -3.36 -7.88 6.40
C ASP A 9 -3.30 -7.70 4.86
N PRO A 10 -2.14 -7.93 4.23
CA PRO A 10 -1.96 -7.69 2.80
C PRO A 10 -2.87 -8.54 1.92
N VAL A 11 -3.25 -9.75 2.36
CA VAL A 11 -4.14 -10.64 1.62
C VAL A 11 -5.57 -10.08 1.57
N GLN A 12 -6.11 -9.67 2.72
CA GLN A 12 -7.45 -9.06 2.78
C GLN A 12 -7.47 -7.74 2.03
N ARG A 13 -6.44 -6.91 2.24
CA ARG A 13 -6.34 -5.59 1.60
C ARG A 13 -6.23 -5.68 0.08
N LYS A 14 -5.53 -6.69 -0.44
CA LYS A 14 -5.50 -6.99 -1.87
C LYS A 14 -6.89 -7.26 -2.43
N GLN A 15 -7.72 -8.02 -1.70
CA GLN A 15 -9.09 -8.31 -2.12
C GLN A 15 -9.98 -7.06 -2.09
N ASP A 16 -9.85 -6.21 -1.06
CA ASP A 16 -10.59 -4.95 -0.96
C ASP A 16 -10.33 -4.04 -2.18
N HIS A 17 -9.08 -4.02 -2.67
CA HIS A 17 -8.68 -3.25 -3.86
C HIS A 17 -9.03 -3.93 -5.20
N GLY A 18 -9.81 -5.01 -5.18
CA GLY A 18 -10.24 -5.72 -6.39
C GLY A 18 -9.20 -6.69 -6.94
N ASN A 19 -8.33 -7.21 -6.08
CA ASN A 19 -7.30 -8.20 -6.40
C ASN A 19 -6.38 -7.80 -7.56
N PRO A 20 -5.65 -6.67 -7.44
CA PRO A 20 -4.71 -6.25 -8.48
C PRO A 20 -3.66 -7.35 -8.71
N PHE A 21 -3.44 -7.70 -9.98
CA PHE A 21 -2.52 -8.76 -10.38
C PHE A 21 -1.07 -8.46 -9.96
N ASP A 22 -0.67 -7.20 -10.06
CA ASP A 22 0.67 -6.69 -9.74
C ASP A 22 0.77 -6.20 -8.28
N TRP A 23 0.16 -6.93 -7.34
CA TRP A 23 0.27 -6.60 -5.92
C TRP A 23 1.59 -7.10 -5.35
N HIS A 24 2.39 -6.17 -4.83
CA HIS A 24 3.69 -6.47 -4.24
C HIS A 24 3.77 -5.95 -2.80
N VAL A 25 4.08 -6.84 -1.86
CA VAL A 25 4.49 -6.44 -0.50
C VAL A 25 5.98 -6.13 -0.56
N ILE A 26 6.33 -4.86 -0.38
CA ILE A 26 7.70 -4.36 -0.53
C ILE A 26 8.52 -4.62 0.73
N ARG A 27 7.95 -4.35 1.91
CA ARG A 27 8.60 -4.69 3.18
C ARG A 27 7.62 -4.86 4.33
N GLU A 28 8.07 -5.60 5.33
CA GLU A 28 7.51 -5.56 6.68
C GLU A 28 8.21 -4.46 7.50
N PHE A 29 7.43 -3.79 8.36
CA PHE A 29 7.88 -2.78 9.30
C PHE A 29 7.73 -3.31 10.73
N ALA A 30 8.76 -3.03 11.54
CA ALA A 30 8.73 -3.32 12.97
C ALA A 30 8.03 -2.23 13.80
N SER A 31 7.71 -1.08 13.20
CA SER A 31 7.10 0.06 13.91
C SER A 31 6.27 0.91 12.96
N GLU A 32 5.15 1.45 13.46
CA GLU A 32 4.26 2.32 12.69
C GLU A 32 5.00 3.57 12.17
N GLU A 33 5.87 4.17 12.98
CA GLU A 33 6.63 5.36 12.58
C GLU A 33 7.50 5.11 11.34
N ALA A 34 8.16 3.95 11.28
CA ALA A 34 8.97 3.55 10.12
C ALA A 34 8.10 3.33 8.88
N ALA A 35 6.94 2.71 9.07
CA ALA A 35 5.96 2.48 8.02
C ALA A 35 5.43 3.79 7.42
N ARG A 36 5.01 4.72 8.29
CA ARG A 36 4.52 6.05 7.89
C ARG A 36 5.60 6.88 7.20
N LYS A 37 6.84 6.79 7.68
CA LYS A 37 7.99 7.46 7.03
C LYS A 37 8.23 6.93 5.62
N TRP A 38 8.10 5.62 5.43
CA TRP A 38 8.19 5.02 4.09
C TRP A 38 7.00 5.42 3.20
N GLU A 39 5.78 5.40 3.71
CA GLU A 39 4.57 5.82 2.96
C GLU A 39 4.71 7.26 2.46
N LYS A 40 5.17 8.18 3.33
CA LYS A 40 5.51 9.55 2.94
C LYS A 40 6.60 9.62 1.87
N GLY A 41 7.62 8.78 1.97
CA GLY A 41 8.66 8.67 0.94
C GLY A 41 8.10 8.22 -0.42
N MET A 42 7.17 7.26 -0.42
CA MET A 42 6.53 6.79 -1.64
C MET A 42 5.65 7.86 -2.28
N LEU A 43 4.92 8.64 -1.48
CA LEU A 43 4.16 9.81 -1.96
C LEU A 43 5.07 10.82 -2.68
N LEU A 44 6.26 11.08 -2.14
CA LEU A 44 7.25 11.97 -2.76
C LEU A 44 7.82 11.41 -4.07
N LEU A 45 7.87 10.08 -4.22
CA LEU A 45 8.26 9.40 -5.46
C LEU A 45 7.15 9.40 -6.52
N GLY A 46 6.00 9.99 -6.24
CA GLY A 46 4.86 10.07 -7.16
C GLY A 46 3.91 8.87 -7.11
N TYR A 47 4.02 8.02 -6.08
CA TYR A 47 2.98 7.04 -5.80
C TYR A 47 1.77 7.74 -5.17
N GLN A 48 0.56 7.29 -5.49
CA GLN A 48 -0.63 7.65 -4.73
C GLN A 48 -0.65 6.86 -3.43
N GLY A 49 -1.05 7.48 -2.34
CA GLY A 49 -1.27 6.81 -1.06
C GLY A 49 -2.58 7.26 -0.45
N GLY A 50 -3.20 6.35 0.30
CA GLY A 50 -4.42 6.63 1.07
C GLY A 50 -4.05 7.03 2.49
N THR A 51 -4.55 8.17 2.94
CA THR A 51 -4.39 8.66 4.32
C THR A 51 -5.19 7.80 5.29
N GLY A 52 -4.68 6.62 5.67
CA GLY A 52 -5.24 5.83 6.76
C GLY A 52 -5.79 4.46 6.38
N GLY A 53 -4.97 3.63 5.72
CA GLY A 53 -5.21 2.19 5.73
C GLY A 53 -5.26 1.66 7.18
N LYS A 54 -6.17 0.72 7.45
CA LYS A 54 -6.15 -0.06 8.70
C LYS A 54 -4.89 -0.92 8.70
N GLY A 55 -3.92 -0.51 9.52
CA GLY A 55 -2.67 -1.22 9.74
C GLY A 55 -1.44 -0.59 9.10
N TRP A 56 -0.27 -0.97 9.60
CA TRP A 56 1.03 -0.37 9.29
C TRP A 56 2.15 -1.40 9.09
N ARG A 57 1.92 -2.66 9.42
CA ARG A 57 2.97 -3.68 9.50
C ARG A 57 3.57 -4.04 8.15
N TYR A 58 2.80 -3.98 7.06
CA TYR A 58 3.27 -4.29 5.71
C TYR A 58 3.07 -3.11 4.77
N GLY A 59 4.15 -2.71 4.11
CA GLY A 59 4.10 -1.78 2.98
C GLY A 59 3.90 -2.53 1.69
N TYR A 60 2.88 -2.14 0.95
CA TYR A 60 2.58 -2.73 -0.35
C TYR A 60 2.47 -1.67 -1.43
N THR A 61 2.67 -2.11 -2.67
CA THR A 61 2.47 -1.29 -3.86
C THR A 61 1.73 -2.08 -4.92
N TYR A 62 0.97 -1.39 -5.75
CA TYR A 62 0.38 -1.97 -6.94
C TYR A 62 0.16 -0.92 -8.02
N THR A 63 -0.03 -1.36 -9.25
CA THR A 63 -0.40 -0.48 -10.35
C THR A 63 -1.92 -0.28 -10.38
N ILE A 64 -2.38 0.97 -10.26
CA ILE A 64 -3.78 1.35 -10.43
C ILE A 64 -4.10 1.26 -11.91
N THR A 65 -5.05 0.38 -12.23
CA THR A 65 -5.64 0.18 -13.55
C THR A 65 -7.13 0.52 -13.51
N LEU A 66 -7.79 0.55 -14.67
CA LEU A 66 -9.25 0.76 -14.78
C LEU A 66 -10.09 -0.27 -14.00
N TRP A 67 -9.51 -1.41 -13.65
CA TRP A 67 -10.17 -2.51 -12.94
C TRP A 67 -9.92 -2.49 -11.43
N THR A 68 -9.08 -1.58 -10.95
CA THR A 68 -8.69 -1.51 -9.55
C THR A 68 -9.73 -0.73 -8.75
N ARG A 69 -10.20 -1.29 -7.63
CA ARG A 69 -11.15 -0.60 -6.73
C ARG A 69 -10.35 0.33 -5.80
N GLN A 70 -10.68 1.62 -5.84
CA GLN A 70 -10.08 2.65 -4.97
C GLN A 70 -10.82 2.73 -3.63
#